data_AF-F8LFH3-F1
#
_entry.id   AF-F8LFH3-F1
#
_cell.length_a   1.000
_cell.length_b   1.000
_cell.length_c   1.000
_cell.angle_alpha   90.00
_cell.angle_beta   90.00
_cell.angle_gamma   90.00
#
_symmetry.space_group_name_H-M   'P 1'
#
loop_
_entity.id
_entity.type
_entity.pdbx_description
1 polymer ?
#
loop_
_entity_poly.entity_id
_entity_poly.type
_entity_poly.pdbx_seq_one_letter_code
_entity_poly.pdbx_strand_id
1 'polypeptide(L)'
;MKLIQLVIICMASFNICHAEVHLTSFEAAALESFFRLACGKYEAGYVLEGTKPVCDLGYQEDTGINITSPFTLNSAILKEGIKVWDDKIELNKKVGNFLLIHKNFPQKHYSEHVTIAFVNKKLLSDIFRNHLPIYQAFLDPLLTEEKLMTEFINKKKSAFFGGNEQNNLLIGITLGYGLKNALCVSRLEELEDNVFSEETPPFKNLREVLNFPHLNVLDYICQRNHAKKARLLQPNLGYSTIQEEYQELIKNIRLSPEPLCSEHPRFIFGYFKDDPVSLVLIEKLKESQKEIQKQLQTESFLKDCVRDFAGIEIIIDQDDSLAKALTAISKDQWNHLVSKRLCYTLMEEGYSLDDQQAFLEGFRETNATRELLDFRCAWPHFSENLQRALNNLKEANLFFSRLRNQAHLKELIPNSLFIESSENETDQKNDRASKVLLDYVVYNPKEEVLREVKGEAVLLSDTIPGFSQGVRQMRVGETARLYIHPSLAYGVETVSEQGIYLIADVTLRKVEEFLKDSAPLPIPKNLSYFLDPDWLSQSMEKRRLAMKDRGKELRCFFKKSPLLNMEEIESQMRMHLSDVSREVHITETEKELLNRLYWSLYLIRDD
;
A
#
# COMPACT_ATOMS: atom_id res chain seq x y z
N MET A 1 68.46 -12.43 -9.38
CA MET A 1 67.50 -12.40 -8.25
C MET A 1 66.29 -11.49 -8.48
N LYS A 2 66.42 -10.27 -9.00
CA LYS A 2 65.26 -9.36 -9.21
C LYS A 2 64.25 -9.80 -10.29
N LEU A 3 64.67 -10.62 -11.27
CA LEU A 3 63.76 -11.15 -12.30
C LEU A 3 62.86 -12.29 -11.78
N ILE A 4 63.36 -13.09 -10.83
CA ILE A 4 62.60 -14.20 -10.23
C ILE A 4 61.56 -13.68 -9.23
N GLN A 5 61.86 -12.59 -8.50
CA GLN A 5 60.86 -11.92 -7.67
C GLN A 5 59.74 -11.26 -8.50
N LEU A 6 60.04 -10.72 -9.68
CA LEU A 6 59.01 -10.14 -10.56
C LEU A 6 58.11 -11.24 -11.16
N VAL A 7 58.67 -12.40 -11.51
CA VAL A 7 57.91 -13.54 -12.02
C VAL A 7 57.06 -14.21 -10.93
N ILE A 8 57.54 -14.28 -9.68
CA ILE A 8 56.75 -14.79 -8.54
C ILE A 8 55.63 -13.82 -8.16
N ILE A 9 55.83 -12.50 -8.26
CA ILE A 9 54.76 -11.50 -8.05
C ILE A 9 53.74 -11.55 -9.21
N CYS A 10 54.18 -11.72 -10.46
CA CYS A 10 53.27 -11.90 -11.59
C CYS A 10 52.53 -13.25 -11.58
N MET A 11 53.14 -14.33 -11.06
CA MET A 11 52.46 -15.63 -10.90
C MET A 11 51.54 -15.69 -9.66
N ALA A 12 51.82 -14.90 -8.62
CA ALA A 12 50.89 -14.69 -7.51
C ALA A 12 49.70 -13.78 -7.86
N SER A 13 49.74 -13.10 -9.03
CA SER A 13 48.66 -12.25 -9.54
C SER A 13 47.65 -12.98 -10.43
N PHE A 14 47.83 -14.28 -10.67
CA PHE A 14 47.03 -15.04 -11.65
C PHE A 14 46.33 -16.30 -11.13
N ASN A 15 46.30 -16.51 -9.81
CA ASN A 15 45.34 -17.44 -9.20
C ASN A 15 44.31 -16.63 -8.39
N ILE A 16 43.47 -15.89 -9.12
CA ILE A 16 42.13 -15.60 -8.59
C ILE A 16 41.40 -16.95 -8.65
N CYS A 17 41.62 -17.81 -7.64
CA CYS A 17 40.64 -18.84 -7.34
C CYS A 17 39.35 -18.07 -7.05
N HIS A 18 38.43 -18.06 -8.01
CA HIS A 18 37.06 -17.72 -7.72
C HIS A 18 36.64 -18.63 -6.56
N ALA A 19 36.06 -18.06 -5.51
CA ALA A 19 35.49 -18.90 -4.48
C ALA A 19 34.35 -19.66 -5.17
N GLU A 20 34.38 -20.98 -5.11
CA GLU A 20 33.36 -21.84 -5.69
C GLU A 20 32.36 -22.20 -4.61
N VAL A 21 31.07 -22.04 -4.90
CA VAL A 21 29.98 -22.46 -4.03
C VAL A 21 29.20 -23.57 -4.71
N HIS A 22 29.06 -24.70 -4.01
CA HIS A 22 28.21 -25.80 -4.43
C HIS A 22 26.77 -25.55 -4.01
N LEU A 23 25.86 -25.67 -4.96
CA LEU A 23 24.42 -25.59 -4.75
C LEU A 23 23.79 -26.93 -5.15
N THR A 24 22.80 -27.37 -4.37
CA THR A 24 21.93 -28.45 -4.84
C THR A 24 21.07 -28.02 -6.03
N SER A 25 20.46 -28.97 -6.72
CA SER A 25 19.53 -28.66 -7.83
C SER A 25 18.37 -27.77 -7.36
N PHE A 26 17.89 -28.00 -6.15
CA PHE A 26 16.84 -27.19 -5.51
C PHE A 26 17.30 -25.78 -5.22
N GLU A 27 18.46 -25.63 -4.58
CA GLU A 27 19.02 -24.32 -4.22
C GLU A 27 19.28 -23.47 -5.48
N ALA A 28 19.81 -24.09 -6.53
CA ALA A 28 19.99 -23.46 -7.83
C ALA A 28 18.65 -23.03 -8.45
N ALA A 29 17.63 -23.88 -8.45
CA ALA A 29 16.31 -23.56 -8.99
C ALA A 29 15.59 -22.43 -8.20
N ALA A 30 15.77 -22.38 -6.88
CA ALA A 30 15.27 -21.30 -6.04
C ALA A 30 15.92 -19.95 -6.38
N LEU A 31 17.25 -19.91 -6.47
CA LEU A 31 17.98 -18.70 -6.88
C LEU A 31 17.67 -18.29 -8.32
N GLU A 32 17.55 -19.25 -9.24
CA GLU A 32 17.19 -18.95 -10.62
C GLU A 32 15.79 -18.34 -10.71
N SER A 33 14.80 -18.93 -10.04
CA SER A 33 13.45 -18.39 -9.97
C SER A 33 13.43 -16.98 -9.37
N PHE A 34 14.23 -16.75 -8.33
CA PHE A 34 14.41 -15.46 -7.69
C PHE A 34 14.94 -14.40 -8.66
N PHE A 35 16.08 -14.64 -9.32
CA PHE A 35 16.67 -13.66 -10.24
C PHE A 35 15.82 -13.47 -11.49
N ARG A 36 15.19 -14.52 -12.02
CA ARG A 36 14.28 -14.41 -13.17
C ARG A 36 13.03 -13.60 -12.82
N LEU A 37 12.48 -13.78 -11.62
CA LEU A 37 11.38 -12.95 -11.15
C LEU A 37 11.83 -11.49 -11.01
N ALA A 38 12.92 -11.25 -10.28
CA ALA A 38 13.42 -9.92 -9.99
C ALA A 38 13.82 -9.14 -11.26
N CYS A 39 14.47 -9.80 -12.23
CA CYS A 39 14.98 -9.15 -13.44
C CYS A 39 14.00 -9.22 -14.62
N GLY A 40 13.18 -10.27 -14.70
CA GLY A 40 12.26 -10.47 -15.83
C GLY A 40 10.86 -9.94 -15.60
N LYS A 41 10.39 -9.88 -14.36
CA LYS A 41 9.08 -9.29 -14.04
C LYS A 41 9.21 -7.86 -13.52
N TYR A 42 10.26 -7.59 -12.76
CA TYR A 42 10.50 -6.35 -12.05
C TYR A 42 11.79 -5.65 -12.50
N GLU A 43 12.25 -4.69 -11.71
CA GLU A 43 13.23 -3.70 -12.16
C GLU A 43 14.70 -4.06 -11.87
N ALA A 44 14.98 -5.21 -11.27
CA ALA A 44 16.35 -5.56 -10.88
C ALA A 44 17.29 -5.71 -12.09
N GLY A 45 16.75 -6.09 -13.24
CA GLY A 45 17.51 -6.14 -14.50
C GLY A 45 18.04 -4.76 -14.90
N TYR A 46 17.27 -3.69 -14.70
CA TYR A 46 17.73 -2.32 -15.02
C TYR A 46 18.86 -1.86 -14.08
N VAL A 47 18.93 -2.41 -12.87
CA VAL A 47 20.05 -2.17 -11.96
C VAL A 47 21.31 -2.84 -12.47
N LEU A 48 21.20 -4.12 -12.88
CA LEU A 48 22.30 -4.90 -13.46
C LEU A 48 22.85 -4.26 -14.74
N GLU A 49 21.97 -3.80 -15.64
CA GLU A 49 22.36 -3.08 -16.86
C GLU A 49 22.96 -1.70 -16.60
N GLY A 50 22.91 -1.20 -15.35
CA GLY A 50 23.44 0.10 -15.01
C GLY A 50 22.60 1.27 -15.51
N THR A 51 21.30 1.06 -15.72
CA THR A 51 20.35 2.12 -16.05
C THR A 51 19.67 2.68 -14.80
N LYS A 52 19.52 1.86 -13.75
CA LYS A 52 18.95 2.27 -12.47
C LYS A 52 19.96 2.10 -11.31
N PRO A 53 20.04 3.06 -10.37
CA PRO A 53 20.89 2.91 -9.18
C PRO A 53 20.37 1.87 -8.19
N VAL A 54 19.06 1.82 -8.00
CA VAL A 54 18.40 1.04 -6.94
C VAL A 54 17.03 0.59 -7.45
N CYS A 55 16.68 -0.66 -7.20
CA CYS A 55 15.29 -1.08 -7.18
C CYS A 55 15.01 -1.84 -5.89
N ASP A 56 13.76 -1.87 -5.47
CA ASP A 56 13.30 -2.63 -4.33
C ASP A 56 12.13 -3.54 -4.70
N LEU A 57 12.11 -4.71 -4.10
CA LEU A 57 11.04 -5.70 -4.16
C LEU A 57 10.61 -6.03 -2.75
N GLY A 58 9.36 -6.44 -2.58
CA GLY A 58 8.84 -6.78 -1.26
C GLY A 58 8.21 -8.17 -1.25
N TYR A 59 8.37 -8.89 -0.14
CA TYR A 59 7.60 -10.10 0.15
C TYR A 59 6.97 -10.04 1.54
N GLN A 60 5.88 -10.76 1.72
CA GLN A 60 5.28 -10.99 3.05
C GLN A 60 5.85 -12.28 3.65
N GLU A 61 6.27 -12.24 4.91
CA GLU A 61 6.71 -13.43 5.66
C GLU A 61 5.57 -14.43 5.84
N ASP A 62 4.34 -13.92 6.03
CA ASP A 62 3.12 -14.69 6.14
C ASP A 62 2.06 -14.26 5.12
N THR A 63 1.53 -15.25 4.41
CA THR A 63 0.69 -15.08 3.23
C THR A 63 -0.73 -15.63 3.39
N GLY A 64 -1.05 -16.19 4.57
CA GLY A 64 -2.42 -16.53 4.98
C GLY A 64 -3.20 -17.41 4.00
N ILE A 65 -4.47 -17.07 3.79
CA ILE A 65 -5.35 -17.69 2.80
C ILE A 65 -5.18 -17.05 1.43
N ASN A 66 -4.36 -16.00 1.26
CA ASN A 66 -4.17 -15.24 0.01
C ASN A 66 -3.16 -15.89 -0.96
N ILE A 67 -2.80 -17.16 -0.72
CA ILE A 67 -1.71 -17.85 -1.40
C ILE A 67 -1.83 -17.94 -2.93
N THR A 68 -3.03 -17.97 -3.49
CA THR A 68 -3.17 -18.03 -4.95
C THR A 68 -3.00 -16.67 -5.64
N SER A 69 -2.86 -15.57 -4.87
CA SER A 69 -2.64 -14.25 -5.46
C SER A 69 -1.25 -14.17 -6.13
N PRO A 70 -1.10 -13.40 -7.22
CA PRO A 70 0.21 -13.15 -7.82
C PRO A 70 1.22 -12.53 -6.83
N PHE A 71 0.73 -11.81 -5.82
CA PHE A 71 1.57 -11.22 -4.78
C PHE A 71 2.20 -12.29 -3.87
N THR A 72 1.41 -13.27 -3.42
CA THR A 72 1.92 -14.36 -2.59
C THR A 72 2.83 -15.30 -3.37
N LEU A 73 2.50 -15.61 -4.63
CA LEU A 73 3.39 -16.37 -5.52
C LEU A 73 4.79 -15.74 -5.55
N ASN A 74 4.85 -14.43 -5.78
CA ASN A 74 6.11 -13.71 -5.80
C ASN A 74 6.79 -13.75 -4.42
N SER A 75 6.03 -13.65 -3.32
CA SER A 75 6.57 -13.73 -1.96
C SER A 75 7.25 -15.07 -1.67
N ALA A 76 6.64 -16.19 -2.05
CA ALA A 76 7.22 -17.52 -1.87
C ALA A 76 8.54 -17.70 -2.64
N ILE A 77 8.59 -17.21 -3.88
CA ILE A 77 9.82 -17.22 -4.70
C ILE A 77 10.91 -16.35 -4.08
N LEU A 78 10.57 -15.14 -3.65
CA LEU A 78 11.51 -14.21 -3.05
C LEU A 78 12.08 -14.75 -1.73
N LYS A 79 11.24 -15.33 -0.88
CA LYS A 79 11.61 -15.90 0.43
C LYS A 79 12.54 -17.12 0.30
N GLU A 80 12.25 -18.06 -0.59
CA GLU A 80 13.18 -19.19 -0.82
C GLU A 80 14.50 -18.71 -1.44
N GLY A 81 14.43 -17.81 -2.42
CA GLY A 81 15.62 -17.26 -3.07
C GLY A 81 16.54 -16.52 -2.10
N ILE A 82 16.00 -15.64 -1.26
CA ILE A 82 16.80 -14.86 -0.30
C ILE A 82 17.40 -15.75 0.78
N LYS A 83 16.69 -16.80 1.21
CA LYS A 83 17.22 -17.79 2.15
C LYS A 83 18.43 -18.50 1.58
N VAL A 84 18.34 -19.01 0.35
CA VAL A 84 19.49 -19.65 -0.31
C VAL A 84 20.63 -18.65 -0.53
N TRP A 85 20.31 -17.40 -0.90
CA TRP A 85 21.31 -16.34 -1.04
C TRP A 85 22.09 -16.13 0.25
N ASP A 86 21.40 -15.96 1.38
CA ASP A 86 22.05 -15.73 2.68
C ASP A 86 22.86 -16.95 3.13
N ASP A 87 22.28 -18.14 3.02
CA ASP A 87 22.89 -19.38 3.53
C ASP A 87 24.12 -19.83 2.72
N LYS A 88 24.16 -19.51 1.42
CA LYS A 88 25.19 -20.05 0.50
C LYS A 88 26.05 -18.99 -0.16
N ILE A 89 25.47 -17.87 -0.56
CA ILE A 89 26.14 -16.90 -1.42
C ILE A 89 26.73 -15.76 -0.60
N GLU A 90 25.95 -15.11 0.27
CA GLU A 90 26.38 -13.92 1.02
C GLU A 90 27.55 -14.23 1.96
N LEU A 91 27.60 -15.43 2.56
CA LEU A 91 28.71 -15.87 3.41
C LEU A 91 30.04 -16.02 2.66
N ASN A 92 29.98 -16.28 1.35
CA ASN A 92 31.15 -16.54 0.50
C ASN A 92 31.48 -15.36 -0.44
N LYS A 93 30.72 -14.27 -0.31
CA LYS A 93 30.79 -13.10 -1.18
C LYS A 93 32.13 -12.37 -1.07
N LYS A 94 32.65 -11.94 -2.22
CA LYS A 94 33.82 -11.06 -2.33
C LYS A 94 33.38 -9.60 -2.55
N VAL A 95 34.08 -8.87 -3.40
CA VAL A 95 33.73 -7.49 -3.79
C VAL A 95 32.95 -7.53 -5.09
N GLY A 96 31.62 -7.44 -5.01
CA GLY A 96 30.74 -7.19 -6.16
C GLY A 96 30.53 -5.70 -6.43
N ASN A 97 30.21 -5.35 -7.68
CA ASN A 97 29.79 -3.99 -8.05
C ASN A 97 28.37 -3.67 -7.57
N PHE A 98 27.61 -4.71 -7.25
CA PHE A 98 26.24 -4.63 -6.80
C PHE A 98 26.09 -5.03 -5.33
N LEU A 99 24.96 -4.65 -4.72
CA LEU A 99 24.52 -5.14 -3.41
C LEU A 99 23.11 -5.69 -3.51
N LEU A 100 22.89 -6.76 -2.76
CA LEU A 100 21.58 -7.24 -2.40
C LEU A 100 21.40 -6.98 -0.91
N ILE A 101 20.42 -6.17 -0.54
CA ILE A 101 20.16 -5.78 0.85
C ILE A 101 18.72 -6.12 1.14
N HIS A 102 18.46 -6.93 2.17
CA HIS A 102 17.09 -7.16 2.62
C HIS A 102 16.91 -6.74 4.07
N LYS A 103 15.72 -6.20 4.39
CA LYS A 103 15.36 -5.68 5.71
C LYS A 103 13.90 -5.96 6.01
N ASN A 104 13.62 -6.31 7.26
CA ASN A 104 12.26 -6.41 7.77
C ASN A 104 11.76 -5.01 8.12
N PHE A 105 10.65 -4.62 7.52
CA PHE A 105 9.94 -3.40 7.83
C PHE A 105 8.67 -3.78 8.58
N PRO A 106 8.68 -3.74 9.92
CA PRO A 106 7.45 -3.90 10.68
C PRO A 106 6.57 -2.68 10.39
N GLN A 107 5.66 -2.79 9.42
CA GLN A 107 4.61 -1.80 9.24
C GLN A 107 3.53 -2.06 10.28
N LYS A 108 2.82 -1.01 10.72
CA LYS A 108 1.72 -1.10 11.70
C LYS A 108 0.65 -2.15 11.38
N HIS A 109 0.50 -2.55 10.11
CA HIS A 109 -0.54 -3.47 9.63
C HIS A 109 0.00 -4.66 8.82
N TYR A 110 1.29 -4.63 8.48
CA TYR A 110 2.00 -5.73 7.86
C TYR A 110 3.28 -5.90 8.69
N SER A 111 3.14 -6.54 9.85
CA SER A 111 4.22 -6.79 10.82
C SER A 111 5.36 -7.67 10.28
N GLU A 112 5.27 -8.03 9.01
CA GLU A 112 5.93 -9.16 8.37
C GLU A 112 6.32 -8.84 6.91
N HIS A 113 6.42 -7.56 6.51
CA HIS A 113 6.93 -7.21 5.18
C HIS A 113 8.45 -7.13 5.16
N VAL A 114 9.07 -7.78 4.19
CA VAL A 114 10.52 -7.72 3.95
C VAL A 114 10.77 -7.07 2.61
N THR A 115 11.62 -6.04 2.60
CA THR A 115 12.04 -5.37 1.38
C THR A 115 13.43 -5.83 1.00
N ILE A 116 13.62 -6.22 -0.26
CA ILE A 116 14.86 -6.60 -0.91
C ILE A 116 15.26 -5.52 -1.90
N ALA A 117 16.33 -4.79 -1.61
CA ALA A 117 16.91 -3.77 -2.48
C ALA A 117 18.09 -4.33 -3.29
N PHE A 118 18.05 -4.14 -4.61
CA PHE A 118 19.15 -4.36 -5.53
C PHE A 118 19.81 -3.01 -5.82
N VAL A 119 21.13 -2.93 -5.68
CA VAL A 119 21.85 -1.66 -5.70
C VAL A 119 23.06 -1.73 -6.61
N ASN A 120 23.17 -0.79 -7.55
CA ASN A 120 24.39 -0.49 -8.28
C ASN A 120 25.20 0.54 -7.48
N LYS A 121 26.30 0.10 -6.85
CA LYS A 121 27.07 0.94 -5.92
C LYS A 121 27.58 2.21 -6.57
N LYS A 122 28.06 2.11 -7.80
CA LYS A 122 28.66 3.22 -8.53
C LYS A 122 27.61 4.27 -8.87
N LEU A 123 26.50 3.86 -9.45
CA LEU A 123 25.43 4.79 -9.82
C LEU A 123 24.80 5.47 -8.60
N LEU A 124 24.61 4.72 -7.51
CA LEU A 124 24.08 5.31 -6.28
C LEU A 124 25.05 6.35 -5.68
N SER A 125 26.34 6.03 -5.64
CA SER A 125 27.41 6.95 -5.23
C SER A 125 27.43 8.22 -6.09
N ASP A 126 27.30 8.08 -7.42
CA ASP A 126 27.23 9.21 -8.34
C ASP A 126 25.98 10.08 -8.10
N ILE A 127 24.81 9.48 -7.83
CA ILE A 127 23.58 10.21 -7.47
C ILE A 127 23.74 10.99 -6.17
N PHE A 128 24.25 10.33 -5.12
CA PHE A 128 24.48 11.00 -3.84
C PHE A 128 25.47 12.15 -3.98
N ARG A 129 26.53 11.99 -4.76
CA ARG A 129 27.50 13.06 -5.04
C ARG A 129 26.85 14.23 -5.78
N ASN A 130 26.11 13.95 -6.84
CA ASN A 130 25.52 14.97 -7.72
C ASN A 130 24.39 15.76 -7.04
N HIS A 131 23.72 15.17 -6.06
CA HIS A 131 22.58 15.76 -5.37
C HIS A 131 22.83 16.00 -3.86
N LEU A 132 24.09 15.93 -3.42
CA LEU A 132 24.46 16.07 -1.99
C LEU A 132 23.83 17.28 -1.30
N PRO A 133 23.79 18.50 -1.89
CA PRO A 133 23.17 19.66 -1.24
C PRO A 133 21.69 19.47 -0.91
N ILE A 134 20.95 18.69 -1.71
CA ILE A 134 19.53 18.40 -1.48
C ILE A 134 19.39 17.46 -0.28
N TYR A 135 20.17 16.39 -0.24
CA TYR A 135 20.19 15.50 0.93
C TYR A 135 20.60 16.26 2.20
N GLN A 136 21.57 17.17 2.10
CA GLN A 136 22.00 18.02 3.22
C GLN A 136 20.88 18.94 3.74
N ALA A 137 20.07 19.49 2.84
CA ALA A 137 18.97 20.39 3.21
C ALA A 137 17.85 19.66 3.97
N PHE A 138 17.58 18.39 3.63
CA PHE A 138 16.48 17.63 4.21
C PHE A 138 16.88 16.71 5.37
N LEU A 139 18.13 16.24 5.40
CA LEU A 139 18.58 15.23 6.38
C LEU A 139 19.57 15.81 7.41
N ASP A 140 20.72 16.30 6.95
CA ASP A 140 21.78 16.85 7.82
C ASP A 140 22.75 17.74 7.00
N PRO A 141 22.96 19.01 7.35
CA PRO A 141 23.88 19.89 6.63
C PRO A 141 25.34 19.41 6.62
N LEU A 142 25.74 18.52 7.54
CA LEU A 142 27.08 17.94 7.64
C LEU A 142 27.19 16.53 7.02
N LEU A 143 26.19 16.14 6.23
CA LEU A 143 26.15 14.87 5.54
C LEU A 143 27.19 14.82 4.41
N THR A 144 27.80 13.66 4.23
CA THR A 144 28.76 13.38 3.15
C THR A 144 28.26 12.20 2.31
N GLU A 145 28.79 12.06 1.10
CA GLU A 145 28.51 10.90 0.22
C GLU A 145 28.82 9.57 0.93
N GLU A 146 29.95 9.48 1.63
CA GLU A 146 30.34 8.28 2.37
C GLU A 146 29.37 7.95 3.52
N LYS A 147 28.91 8.96 4.25
CA LYS A 147 27.89 8.79 5.30
C LYS A 147 26.56 8.34 4.71
N LEU A 148 26.14 8.92 3.58
CA LEU A 148 24.94 8.49 2.86
C LEU A 148 25.03 7.03 2.42
N MET A 149 26.12 6.65 1.77
CA MET A 149 26.36 5.25 1.36
C MET A 149 26.35 4.31 2.56
N THR A 150 27.01 4.68 3.65
CA THR A 150 27.08 3.87 4.87
C THR A 150 25.71 3.70 5.51
N GLU A 151 24.94 4.77 5.68
CA GLU A 151 23.60 4.72 6.27
C GLU A 151 22.60 3.98 5.37
N PHE A 152 22.70 4.11 4.05
CA PHE A 152 21.88 3.36 3.10
C PHE A 152 22.10 1.84 3.24
N ILE A 153 23.37 1.42 3.28
CA ILE A 153 23.77 0.01 3.37
C ILE A 153 23.51 -0.58 4.76
N ASN A 154 23.47 0.25 5.81
CA ASN A 154 23.30 -0.19 7.18
C ASN A 154 21.99 -0.98 7.38
N LYS A 155 22.11 -2.28 7.68
CA LYS A 155 20.96 -3.18 7.89
C LYS A 155 20.10 -2.80 9.12
N LYS A 156 20.61 -2.01 10.07
CA LYS A 156 19.95 -1.68 11.35
C LYS A 156 19.20 -0.34 11.35
N LYS A 157 19.44 0.54 10.38
CA LYS A 157 18.79 1.85 10.26
C LYS A 157 18.14 1.97 8.88
N SER A 158 16.90 2.42 8.83
CA SER A 158 16.13 2.50 7.58
C SER A 158 15.58 3.90 7.34
N ALA A 159 16.47 4.86 7.07
CA ALA A 159 16.02 6.22 6.76
C ALA A 159 15.35 6.34 5.37
N PHE A 160 15.64 5.43 4.42
CA PHE A 160 15.23 5.62 3.03
C PHE A 160 13.94 4.89 2.60
N PHE A 161 13.63 3.71 3.14
CA PHE A 161 12.56 2.84 2.61
C PHE A 161 11.54 2.28 3.61
N GLY A 162 11.43 2.84 4.84
CA GLY A 162 10.25 2.47 5.66
C GLY A 162 10.10 3.20 6.98
N GLY A 163 9.61 4.43 6.92
CA GLY A 163 9.23 5.21 8.12
C GLY A 163 8.15 6.24 7.80
N ASN A 164 7.44 6.73 8.82
CA ASN A 164 6.34 7.70 8.68
C ASN A 164 6.79 9.11 8.22
N GLU A 165 8.09 9.34 8.07
CA GLU A 165 8.72 10.62 7.66
C GLU A 165 9.53 10.48 6.36
N GLN A 166 9.05 9.64 5.43
CA GLN A 166 9.66 9.52 4.10
C GLN A 166 9.50 10.81 3.29
N ASN A 167 10.57 11.20 2.60
CA ASN A 167 10.57 12.31 1.66
C ASN A 167 10.62 11.74 0.23
N ASN A 168 9.47 11.73 -0.46
CA ASN A 168 9.34 11.14 -1.79
C ASN A 168 10.26 11.80 -2.83
N LEU A 169 10.65 13.06 -2.66
CA LEU A 169 11.65 13.72 -3.49
C LEU A 169 13.01 13.04 -3.35
N LEU A 170 13.48 12.82 -2.12
CA LEU A 170 14.76 12.13 -1.89
C LEU A 170 14.71 10.69 -2.40
N ILE A 171 13.57 10.00 -2.23
CA ILE A 171 13.37 8.64 -2.75
C ILE A 171 13.45 8.65 -4.28
N GLY A 172 12.71 9.53 -4.96
CA GLY A 172 12.71 9.61 -6.42
C GLY A 172 14.08 9.92 -7.02
N ILE A 173 14.86 10.80 -6.36
CA ILE A 173 16.26 11.07 -6.74
C ILE A 173 17.11 9.81 -6.55
N THR A 174 17.01 9.16 -5.39
CA THR A 174 17.78 7.95 -5.04
C THR A 174 17.48 6.78 -5.97
N LEU A 175 16.23 6.65 -6.44
CA LEU A 175 15.80 5.64 -7.41
C LEU A 175 16.24 5.99 -8.85
N GLY A 176 16.79 7.17 -9.10
CA GLY A 176 17.33 7.56 -10.40
C GLY A 176 16.31 8.15 -11.38
N TYR A 177 15.15 8.61 -10.92
CA TYR A 177 14.14 9.22 -11.80
C TYR A 177 14.50 10.64 -12.26
N GLY A 178 15.58 11.21 -11.73
CA GLY A 178 16.02 12.57 -12.02
C GLY A 178 15.32 13.63 -11.17
N LEU A 179 16.00 14.76 -10.96
CA LEU A 179 15.56 15.80 -10.02
C LEU A 179 14.21 16.43 -10.39
N LYS A 180 14.06 16.89 -11.64
CA LYS A 180 12.83 17.56 -12.08
C LYS A 180 11.63 16.63 -11.96
N ASN A 181 11.82 15.37 -12.34
CA ASN A 181 10.76 14.39 -12.24
C ASN A 181 10.39 14.09 -10.78
N ALA A 182 11.40 13.85 -9.93
CA ALA A 182 11.19 13.62 -8.52
C ALA A 182 10.43 14.77 -7.84
N LEU A 183 10.72 16.03 -8.19
CA LEU A 183 9.99 17.21 -7.68
C LEU A 183 8.51 17.22 -8.09
N CYS A 184 8.22 17.02 -9.38
CA CYS A 184 6.86 17.10 -9.89
C CYS A 184 6.00 15.91 -9.41
N VAL A 185 6.55 14.70 -9.47
CA VAL A 185 5.85 13.48 -9.09
C VAL A 185 5.69 13.40 -7.57
N SER A 186 6.70 13.75 -6.76
CA SER A 186 6.54 13.76 -5.30
C SER A 186 5.45 14.73 -4.85
N ARG A 187 5.30 15.87 -5.56
CA ARG A 187 4.23 16.81 -5.27
C ARG A 187 2.87 16.26 -5.69
N LEU A 188 2.77 15.64 -6.87
CA LEU A 188 1.54 14.98 -7.28
C LEU A 188 1.12 13.89 -6.29
N GLU A 189 2.06 13.02 -5.89
CA GLU A 189 1.85 11.99 -4.87
C GLU A 189 1.45 12.60 -3.53
N GLU A 190 2.04 13.71 -3.10
CA GLU A 190 1.61 14.39 -1.87
C GLU A 190 0.15 14.88 -1.97
N LEU A 191 -0.25 15.45 -3.11
CA LEU A 191 -1.64 15.87 -3.33
C LEU A 191 -2.60 14.67 -3.34
N GLU A 192 -2.22 13.57 -4.00
CA GLU A 192 -3.01 12.34 -4.13
C GLU A 192 -3.06 11.52 -2.82
N ASP A 193 -1.97 11.40 -2.07
CA ASP A 193 -1.94 10.71 -0.77
C ASP A 193 -2.88 11.36 0.23
N ASN A 194 -3.03 12.69 0.17
CA ASN A 194 -3.96 13.41 1.03
C ASN A 194 -5.45 13.18 0.62
N VAL A 195 -5.74 12.63 -0.57
CA VAL A 195 -7.11 12.22 -0.96
C VAL A 195 -7.63 11.09 -0.07
N PHE A 196 -6.76 10.18 0.34
CA PHE A 196 -7.09 9.01 1.17
C PHE A 196 -6.75 9.18 2.65
N SER A 197 -6.40 10.40 3.06
CA SER A 197 -6.06 10.74 4.43
C SER A 197 -7.31 11.04 5.27
N GLU A 198 -7.20 10.89 6.59
CA GLU A 198 -8.26 11.24 7.53
C GLU A 198 -8.70 12.68 7.28
N GLU A 199 -10.00 12.90 7.10
CA GLU A 199 -10.51 14.23 6.86
C GLU A 199 -10.16 15.18 8.01
N THR A 200 -9.97 16.46 7.69
CA THR A 200 -9.69 17.50 8.66
C THR A 200 -10.93 18.38 8.81
N PRO A 201 -11.89 18.05 9.69
CA PRO A 201 -13.07 18.89 9.89
C PRO A 201 -12.72 20.35 10.15
N PRO A 202 -13.46 21.32 9.59
CA PRO A 202 -14.65 21.15 8.76
C PRO A 202 -14.35 21.18 7.25
N PHE A 203 -13.13 20.90 6.82
CA PHE A 203 -12.75 20.99 5.41
C PHE A 203 -13.29 19.82 4.59
N LYS A 204 -13.62 20.05 3.32
CA LYS A 204 -13.98 18.98 2.38
C LYS A 204 -12.82 18.00 2.27
N ASN A 205 -13.15 16.73 2.01
CA ASN A 205 -12.13 15.78 1.60
C ASN A 205 -11.53 16.25 0.26
N LEU A 206 -10.20 16.19 0.12
CA LEU A 206 -9.49 16.56 -1.12
C LEU A 206 -10.01 15.80 -2.35
N ARG A 207 -10.57 14.60 -2.18
CA ARG A 207 -11.27 13.87 -3.25
C ARG A 207 -12.37 14.70 -3.91
N GLU A 208 -13.19 15.36 -3.12
CA GLU A 208 -14.29 16.22 -3.61
C GLU A 208 -13.73 17.47 -4.29
N VAL A 209 -12.60 17.99 -3.79
CA VAL A 209 -11.91 19.16 -4.36
C VAL A 209 -11.26 18.83 -5.71
N LEU A 210 -10.63 17.66 -5.82
CA LEU A 210 -9.93 17.20 -7.02
C LEU A 210 -10.85 16.53 -8.05
N ASN A 211 -12.12 16.26 -7.69
CA ASN A 211 -13.09 15.54 -8.51
C ASN A 211 -12.60 14.15 -8.96
N PHE A 212 -11.96 13.41 -8.04
CA PHE A 212 -11.34 12.11 -8.31
C PHE A 212 -12.41 11.03 -8.59
N PRO A 213 -12.46 10.45 -9.80
CA PRO A 213 -13.50 9.49 -10.14
C PRO A 213 -13.19 8.07 -9.62
N HIS A 214 -14.24 7.27 -9.45
CA HIS A 214 -14.22 5.79 -9.31
C HIS A 214 -13.73 5.15 -7.99
N LEU A 215 -14.31 5.52 -6.85
CA LEU A 215 -14.34 4.64 -5.67
C LEU A 215 -15.78 4.43 -5.24
N ASN A 216 -16.14 3.19 -4.93
CA ASN A 216 -17.46 2.85 -4.44
C ASN A 216 -17.46 2.83 -2.90
N VAL A 217 -18.64 2.79 -2.28
CA VAL A 217 -18.77 2.75 -0.82
C VAL A 217 -18.06 1.54 -0.18
N LEU A 218 -17.89 0.43 -0.92
CA LEU A 218 -17.21 -0.77 -0.41
C LEU A 218 -15.71 -0.52 -0.23
N ASP A 219 -15.09 0.32 -1.05
CA ASP A 219 -13.69 0.74 -0.89
C ASP A 219 -13.47 1.38 0.49
N TYR A 220 -14.41 2.21 0.92
CA TYR A 220 -14.35 2.87 2.23
C TYR A 220 -14.60 1.91 3.39
N ILE A 221 -15.57 1.00 3.26
CA ILE A 221 -15.87 0.00 4.29
C ILE A 221 -14.63 -0.86 4.61
N CYS A 222 -13.76 -1.10 3.62
CA CYS A 222 -12.55 -1.91 3.80
C CYS A 222 -11.34 -1.11 4.33
N GLN A 223 -11.33 0.22 4.26
CA GLN A 223 -10.11 1.04 4.45
C GLN A 223 -9.93 1.69 5.84
N ARG A 224 -10.90 1.56 6.77
CA ARG A 224 -10.94 2.34 8.03
C ARG A 224 -9.66 2.27 8.90
N ASN A 225 -8.85 1.22 8.77
CA ASN A 225 -7.67 1.03 9.60
C ASN A 225 -6.38 1.63 9.01
N HIS A 226 -6.42 2.27 7.84
CA HIS A 226 -5.21 2.62 7.08
C HIS A 226 -5.03 4.11 6.75
N ALA A 227 -5.95 4.96 7.19
CA ALA A 227 -5.87 6.39 6.91
C ALA A 227 -4.71 7.04 7.68
N LYS A 228 -3.82 7.72 6.95
CA LYS A 228 -2.83 8.63 7.56
C LYS A 228 -3.54 9.93 7.94
N LYS A 229 -3.07 10.63 8.98
CA LYS A 229 -3.56 11.98 9.30
C LYS A 229 -3.36 12.91 8.09
N ALA A 230 -4.42 13.59 7.65
CA ALA A 230 -4.28 14.60 6.59
C ALA A 230 -3.29 15.69 7.00
N ARG A 231 -2.48 16.11 6.01
CA ARG A 231 -1.69 17.34 6.11
C ARG A 231 -2.52 18.49 5.57
N LEU A 232 -2.46 19.63 6.26
CA LEU A 232 -2.97 20.89 5.71
C LEU A 232 -2.07 21.30 4.54
N LEU A 233 -2.55 21.07 3.32
CA LEU A 233 -1.85 21.44 2.10
C LEU A 233 -2.16 22.88 1.74
N GLN A 234 -1.16 23.58 1.20
CA GLN A 234 -1.30 24.88 0.57
C GLN A 234 -0.87 24.75 -0.90
N PRO A 235 -1.49 25.49 -1.83
CA PRO A 235 -1.03 25.51 -3.21
C PRO A 235 0.40 26.05 -3.29
N ASN A 236 1.17 25.53 -4.24
CA ASN A 236 2.50 26.08 -4.52
C ASN A 236 2.42 27.50 -5.09
N LEU A 237 3.53 28.24 -4.97
CA LEU A 237 3.64 29.60 -5.50
C LEU A 237 3.24 29.65 -6.98
N GLY A 238 2.31 30.54 -7.30
CA GLY A 238 1.80 30.73 -8.67
C GLY A 238 0.43 30.10 -8.93
N TYR A 239 -0.11 29.32 -7.98
CA TYR A 239 -1.47 28.78 -8.05
C TYR A 239 -2.38 29.42 -7.01
N SER A 240 -3.63 29.66 -7.38
CA SER A 240 -4.64 30.21 -6.48
C SER A 240 -5.30 29.14 -5.63
N THR A 241 -5.33 27.88 -6.11
CA THR A 241 -5.96 26.74 -5.43
C THR A 241 -5.18 25.44 -5.64
N ILE A 242 -5.36 24.46 -4.74
CA ILE A 242 -4.78 23.11 -4.89
C ILE A 242 -5.31 22.42 -6.16
N GLN A 243 -6.58 22.65 -6.51
CA GLN A 243 -7.20 22.06 -7.69
C GLN A 243 -6.52 22.55 -8.98
N GLU A 244 -6.21 23.84 -9.06
CA GLU A 244 -5.49 24.44 -10.20
C GLU A 244 -4.08 23.84 -10.33
N GLU A 245 -3.35 23.75 -9.21
CA GLU A 245 -2.01 23.13 -9.16
C GLU A 245 -2.06 21.67 -9.66
N TYR A 246 -2.98 20.87 -9.12
CA TYR A 246 -3.15 19.47 -9.46
C TYR A 246 -3.46 19.26 -10.96
N GLN A 247 -4.37 20.06 -11.51
CA GLN A 247 -4.74 19.98 -12.93
C GLN A 247 -3.54 20.29 -13.85
N GLU A 248 -2.73 21.28 -13.49
CA GLU A 248 -1.56 21.62 -14.28
C GLU A 248 -0.46 20.54 -14.16
N LEU A 249 -0.26 19.94 -12.97
CA LEU A 249 0.66 18.82 -12.79
C LEU A 249 0.27 17.61 -13.65
N ILE A 250 -0.99 17.15 -13.59
CA ILE A 250 -1.46 16.00 -14.37
C ILE A 250 -1.38 16.24 -15.87
N LYS A 251 -1.68 17.46 -16.33
CA LYS A 251 -1.57 17.82 -17.74
C LYS A 251 -0.14 17.69 -18.28
N ASN A 252 0.87 17.80 -17.43
CA ASN A 252 2.28 17.76 -17.81
C ASN A 252 3.00 16.45 -17.46
N ILE A 253 2.44 15.64 -16.57
CA ILE A 253 2.94 14.31 -16.25
C ILE A 253 2.39 13.29 -17.26
N ARG A 254 3.24 12.36 -17.71
CA ARG A 254 2.90 11.23 -18.58
C ARG A 254 3.36 9.94 -17.92
N LEU A 255 2.68 8.84 -18.19
CA LEU A 255 3.16 7.51 -17.83
C LEU A 255 4.17 7.02 -18.88
N SER A 256 5.01 6.05 -18.48
CA SER A 256 5.99 5.41 -19.37
C SER A 256 5.40 5.06 -20.74
N PRO A 257 6.11 5.33 -21.84
CA PRO A 257 5.66 4.95 -23.17
C PRO A 257 5.87 3.45 -23.42
N GLU A 258 5.21 2.92 -24.45
CA GLU A 258 5.55 1.60 -24.98
C GLU A 258 7.01 1.54 -25.47
N PRO A 259 7.72 0.40 -25.32
CA PRO A 259 7.26 -0.89 -24.77
C PRO A 259 7.33 -1.04 -23.23
N LEU A 260 7.78 -0.02 -22.48
CA LEU A 260 8.06 -0.14 -21.04
C LEU A 260 6.82 -0.50 -20.19
N CYS A 261 5.62 -0.17 -20.67
CA CYS A 261 4.37 -0.50 -19.99
C CYS A 261 3.80 -1.88 -20.35
N SER A 262 3.85 -2.29 -21.61
CA SER A 262 3.22 -3.55 -22.04
C SER A 262 4.13 -4.77 -21.91
N GLU A 263 5.44 -4.60 -22.08
CA GLU A 263 6.40 -5.70 -22.16
C GLU A 263 7.20 -5.91 -20.88
N HIS A 264 7.66 -7.15 -20.65
CA HIS A 264 8.45 -7.52 -19.49
C HIS A 264 9.97 -7.40 -19.76
N PRO A 265 10.80 -6.95 -18.78
CA PRO A 265 10.39 -6.40 -17.49
C PRO A 265 9.72 -5.03 -17.65
N ARG A 266 8.58 -4.84 -16.98
CA ARG A 266 7.82 -3.59 -17.05
C ARG A 266 8.52 -2.53 -16.22
N PHE A 267 8.42 -1.28 -16.67
CA PHE A 267 8.95 -0.12 -15.97
C PHE A 267 7.94 1.03 -16.07
N ILE A 268 7.06 1.14 -15.07
CA ILE A 268 5.97 2.10 -15.06
C ILE A 268 6.30 3.21 -14.07
N PHE A 269 6.51 4.43 -14.58
CA PHE A 269 6.71 5.62 -13.76
C PHE A 269 6.07 6.84 -14.40
N GLY A 270 5.72 7.83 -13.59
CA GLY A 270 5.34 9.16 -14.07
C GLY A 270 6.58 9.94 -14.47
N TYR A 271 6.53 10.64 -15.60
CA TYR A 271 7.57 11.58 -16.02
C TYR A 271 7.02 12.91 -16.51
N PHE A 272 7.77 13.99 -16.30
CA PHE A 272 7.43 15.29 -16.86
C PHE A 272 7.70 15.32 -18.37
N LYS A 273 6.65 15.50 -19.19
CA LYS A 273 6.69 15.22 -20.64
C LYS A 273 7.78 15.96 -21.43
N ASP A 274 8.13 17.17 -21.00
CA ASP A 274 9.10 18.04 -21.68
C ASP A 274 10.45 18.10 -20.95
N ASP A 275 10.73 17.17 -20.04
CA ASP A 275 12.02 17.09 -19.35
C ASP A 275 13.07 16.29 -20.17
N PRO A 276 14.15 16.93 -20.68
CA PRO A 276 15.14 16.25 -21.50
C PRO A 276 15.83 15.09 -20.77
N VAL A 277 16.02 15.19 -19.46
CA VAL A 277 16.66 14.14 -18.65
C VAL A 277 15.77 12.90 -18.61
N SER A 278 14.47 13.08 -18.36
CA SER A 278 13.47 12.00 -18.41
C SER A 278 13.39 11.34 -19.79
N LEU A 279 13.42 12.12 -20.88
CA LEU A 279 13.38 11.58 -22.24
C LEU A 279 14.61 10.72 -22.56
N VAL A 280 15.81 11.15 -22.12
CA VAL A 280 17.03 10.34 -22.26
C VAL A 280 16.97 9.06 -21.42
N LEU A 281 16.44 9.15 -20.19
CA LEU A 281 16.25 7.97 -19.32
C LEU A 281 15.32 6.94 -19.98
N ILE A 282 14.21 7.39 -20.58
CA ILE A 282 13.24 6.51 -21.26
C ILE A 282 13.89 5.71 -22.37
N GLU A 283 14.70 6.33 -23.24
CA GLU A 283 15.36 5.61 -24.33
C GLU A 283 16.38 4.59 -23.79
N LYS A 284 17.15 4.94 -22.76
CA LYS A 284 18.05 3.98 -22.09
C LYS A 284 17.30 2.81 -21.44
N LEU A 285 16.13 3.06 -20.84
CA LEU A 285 15.28 2.02 -20.28
C LEU A 285 14.81 1.07 -21.39
N LYS A 286 14.37 1.58 -22.55
CA LYS A 286 13.95 0.72 -23.67
C LYS A 286 15.09 -0.14 -24.21
N GLU A 287 16.30 0.41 -24.29
CA GLU A 287 17.49 -0.35 -24.69
C GLU A 287 17.81 -1.45 -23.67
N SER A 288 17.79 -1.11 -22.38
CA SER A 288 18.03 -2.05 -21.29
C SER A 288 16.99 -3.16 -21.25
N GLN A 289 15.72 -2.85 -21.47
CA GLN A 289 14.63 -3.84 -21.49
C GLN A 289 14.90 -4.95 -22.51
N LYS A 290 15.40 -4.60 -23.70
CA LYS A 290 15.75 -5.56 -24.75
C LYS A 290 16.94 -6.43 -24.36
N GLU A 291 17.97 -5.84 -23.76
CA GLU A 291 19.15 -6.61 -23.33
C GLU A 291 18.81 -7.54 -22.17
N ILE A 292 18.00 -7.09 -21.20
CA ILE A 292 17.50 -7.93 -20.11
C ILE A 292 16.70 -9.12 -20.66
N GLN A 293 15.78 -8.88 -21.61
CA GLN A 293 15.02 -9.95 -22.27
C GLN A 293 15.94 -10.99 -22.92
N LYS A 294 17.03 -10.55 -23.56
CA LYS A 294 18.02 -11.43 -24.18
C LYS A 294 18.83 -12.22 -23.14
N GLN A 295 19.29 -11.57 -22.07
CA GLN A 295 20.02 -12.22 -20.99
C GLN A 295 19.19 -13.29 -20.28
N LEU A 296 17.90 -13.03 -20.08
CA LEU A 296 16.97 -14.01 -19.50
C LEU A 296 16.85 -15.29 -20.35
N GLN A 297 17.21 -15.29 -21.63
CA GLN A 297 17.17 -16.52 -22.45
C GLN A 297 18.47 -17.34 -22.38
N THR A 298 19.49 -16.85 -21.68
CA THR A 298 20.79 -17.54 -21.59
C THR A 298 20.77 -18.63 -20.52
N GLU A 299 21.41 -19.76 -20.81
CA GLU A 299 21.61 -20.84 -19.83
C GLU A 299 22.58 -20.43 -18.70
N SER A 300 23.45 -19.44 -18.97
CA SER A 300 24.39 -18.91 -17.98
C SER A 300 23.79 -17.85 -17.07
N PHE A 301 22.53 -17.44 -17.27
CA PHE A 301 21.90 -16.30 -16.57
C PHE A 301 22.12 -16.32 -15.05
N LEU A 302 21.83 -17.44 -14.39
CA LEU A 302 22.02 -17.55 -12.94
C LEU A 302 23.49 -17.35 -12.54
N LYS A 303 24.42 -17.99 -13.27
CA LYS A 303 25.86 -17.90 -12.99
C LYS A 303 26.35 -16.46 -13.18
N ASP A 304 25.89 -15.80 -14.23
CA ASP A 304 26.24 -14.41 -14.53
C ASP A 304 25.73 -13.47 -13.42
N CYS A 305 24.47 -13.61 -12.99
CA CYS A 305 23.94 -12.83 -11.85
C CYS A 305 24.75 -13.04 -10.56
N VAL A 306 25.05 -14.28 -10.19
CA VAL A 306 25.82 -14.56 -8.97
C VAL A 306 27.24 -13.98 -9.07
N ARG A 307 27.88 -14.10 -10.23
CA ARG A 307 29.20 -13.51 -10.48
C ARG A 307 29.16 -11.98 -10.33
N ASP A 308 28.15 -11.32 -10.87
CA ASP A 308 28.04 -9.85 -10.82
C ASP A 308 27.77 -9.32 -9.40
N PHE A 309 26.89 -9.98 -8.65
CA PHE A 309 26.53 -9.58 -7.29
C PHE A 309 27.55 -10.00 -6.23
N ALA A 310 28.17 -11.17 -6.36
CA ALA A 310 28.99 -11.77 -5.33
C ALA A 310 30.47 -12.00 -5.71
N GLY A 311 30.81 -11.94 -7.00
CA GLY A 311 32.18 -12.18 -7.48
C GLY A 311 32.65 -13.62 -7.33
N ILE A 312 31.70 -14.57 -7.30
CA ILE A 312 31.94 -16.00 -7.09
C ILE A 312 31.36 -16.83 -8.23
N GLU A 313 31.87 -18.05 -8.38
CA GLU A 313 31.36 -19.05 -9.33
C GLU A 313 30.52 -20.08 -8.57
N ILE A 314 29.51 -20.64 -9.24
CA ILE A 314 28.63 -21.68 -8.66
C ILE A 314 28.72 -22.98 -9.44
N ILE A 315 28.68 -24.09 -8.69
CA ILE A 315 28.62 -25.46 -9.21
C ILE A 315 27.28 -26.05 -8.75
N ILE A 316 26.53 -26.62 -9.70
CA ILE A 316 25.23 -27.23 -9.40
C ILE A 316 25.42 -28.74 -9.30
N ASP A 317 25.24 -29.26 -8.09
CA ASP A 317 25.27 -30.69 -7.82
C ASP A 317 23.94 -31.31 -8.27
N GLN A 318 24.02 -32.38 -9.08
CA GLN A 318 22.81 -33.11 -9.49
C GLN A 318 22.30 -33.98 -8.33
N ASP A 319 21.24 -33.53 -7.66
CA ASP A 319 20.55 -34.29 -6.62
C ASP A 319 19.02 -34.10 -6.63
N ASP A 320 18.28 -34.99 -5.96
CA ASP A 320 16.82 -34.90 -5.76
C ASP A 320 16.47 -34.25 -4.40
N SER A 321 17.26 -33.27 -3.94
CA SER A 321 17.15 -32.71 -2.58
C SER A 321 15.75 -32.19 -2.22
N LEU A 322 15.07 -31.51 -3.15
CA LEU A 322 13.69 -31.04 -2.93
C LEU A 322 12.69 -32.18 -2.73
N ALA A 323 12.70 -33.15 -3.66
CA ALA A 323 11.79 -34.30 -3.60
C ALA A 323 12.03 -35.07 -2.29
N LYS A 324 13.29 -35.25 -1.88
CA LYS A 324 13.66 -35.86 -0.59
C LYS A 324 13.15 -35.06 0.60
N ALA A 325 13.29 -33.73 0.59
CA ALA A 325 12.84 -32.88 1.68
C ALA A 325 11.31 -32.87 1.84
N LEU A 326 10.55 -32.81 0.73
CA LEU A 326 9.08 -32.79 0.76
C LEU A 326 8.46 -34.16 1.08
N THR A 327 9.08 -35.25 0.62
CA THR A 327 8.60 -36.63 0.89
C THR A 327 9.00 -37.17 2.26
N ALA A 328 9.91 -36.49 2.98
CA ALA A 328 10.22 -36.82 4.37
C ALA A 328 9.04 -36.57 5.32
N ILE A 329 8.09 -35.74 4.94
CA ILE A 329 6.88 -35.43 5.70
C ILE A 329 5.73 -36.29 5.15
N SER A 330 5.00 -36.96 6.04
CA SER A 330 3.90 -37.83 5.63
C SER A 330 2.74 -37.03 5.05
N LYS A 331 1.94 -37.68 4.21
CA LYS A 331 0.72 -37.11 3.63
C LYS A 331 -0.24 -36.58 4.70
N ASP A 332 -0.41 -37.32 5.80
CA ASP A 332 -1.28 -36.91 6.90
C ASP A 332 -0.75 -35.69 7.65
N GLN A 333 0.57 -35.60 7.83
CA GLN A 333 1.21 -34.42 8.43
C GLN A 333 1.05 -33.19 7.54
N TRP A 334 1.18 -33.34 6.21
CA TRP A 334 0.93 -32.24 5.28
C TRP A 334 -0.54 -31.80 5.29
N ASN A 335 -1.49 -32.72 5.28
CA ASN A 335 -2.91 -32.40 5.38
C ASN A 335 -3.21 -31.65 6.68
N HIS A 336 -2.64 -32.10 7.80
CA HIS A 336 -2.75 -31.44 9.09
C HIS A 336 -2.17 -30.03 9.07
N LEU A 337 -0.98 -29.85 8.51
CA LEU A 337 -0.33 -28.55 8.48
C LEU A 337 -1.09 -27.55 7.60
N VAL A 338 -1.58 -27.98 6.43
CA VAL A 338 -2.38 -27.13 5.53
C VAL A 338 -3.73 -26.79 6.16
N SER A 339 -4.45 -27.76 6.73
CA SER A 339 -5.75 -27.51 7.38
C SER A 339 -5.60 -26.57 8.58
N LYS A 340 -4.59 -26.81 9.42
CA LYS A 340 -4.22 -25.95 10.54
C LYS A 340 -3.94 -24.52 10.09
N ARG A 341 -3.17 -24.32 9.02
CA ARG A 341 -2.85 -22.98 8.49
C ARG A 341 -4.06 -22.22 7.97
N LEU A 342 -4.92 -22.91 7.21
CA LEU A 342 -6.14 -22.29 6.68
C LEU A 342 -7.10 -21.87 7.79
N CYS A 343 -7.30 -22.73 8.80
CA CYS A 343 -8.13 -22.41 9.96
C CYS A 343 -7.52 -21.28 10.80
N TYR A 344 -6.22 -21.33 11.06
CA TYR A 344 -5.50 -20.28 11.78
C TYR A 344 -5.74 -18.92 11.15
N THR A 345 -5.55 -18.83 9.83
CA THR A 345 -5.72 -17.55 9.12
C THR A 345 -7.16 -17.04 9.20
N LEU A 346 -8.15 -17.92 8.98
CA LEU A 346 -9.57 -17.54 9.07
C LEU A 346 -9.93 -17.02 10.47
N MET A 347 -9.35 -17.60 11.52
CA MET A 347 -9.58 -17.19 12.90
C MET A 347 -8.81 -15.92 13.28
N GLU A 348 -7.51 -15.85 12.97
CA GLU A 348 -6.61 -14.76 13.34
C GLU A 348 -6.97 -13.46 12.62
N GLU A 349 -7.30 -13.52 11.33
CA GLU A 349 -7.65 -12.33 10.56
C GLU A 349 -9.05 -11.80 10.89
N GLY A 350 -9.86 -12.50 11.71
CA GLY A 350 -11.16 -12.02 12.18
C GLY A 350 -12.32 -12.29 11.22
N TYR A 351 -12.27 -13.39 10.46
CA TYR A 351 -13.42 -13.84 9.66
C TYR A 351 -14.55 -14.37 10.54
N SER A 352 -15.79 -13.98 10.22
CA SER A 352 -16.98 -14.43 10.96
C SER A 352 -17.25 -15.93 10.75
N LEU A 353 -18.07 -16.53 11.62
CA LEU A 353 -18.49 -17.93 11.46
C LEU A 353 -19.18 -18.17 10.11
N ASP A 354 -19.98 -17.21 9.62
CA ASP A 354 -20.62 -17.29 8.32
C ASP A 354 -19.60 -17.28 7.17
N ASP A 355 -18.54 -16.47 7.29
CA ASP A 355 -17.44 -16.43 6.32
C ASP A 355 -16.66 -17.76 6.30
N GLN A 356 -16.38 -18.32 7.47
CA GLN A 356 -15.70 -19.60 7.63
C GLN A 356 -16.53 -20.74 7.02
N GLN A 357 -17.85 -20.73 7.24
CA GLN A 357 -18.75 -21.71 6.65
C GLN A 357 -18.84 -21.56 5.12
N ALA A 358 -18.98 -20.33 4.61
CA ALA A 358 -19.01 -20.07 3.18
C ALA A 358 -17.71 -20.50 2.49
N PHE A 359 -16.56 -20.24 3.12
CA PHE A 359 -15.26 -20.73 2.69
C PHE A 359 -15.24 -22.27 2.59
N LEU A 360 -15.68 -22.97 3.64
CA LEU A 360 -15.73 -24.44 3.65
C LEU A 360 -16.68 -25.00 2.59
N GLU A 361 -17.85 -24.38 2.39
CA GLU A 361 -18.78 -24.70 1.31
C GLU A 361 -18.10 -24.60 -0.06
N GLY A 362 -17.30 -23.55 -0.27
CA GLY A 362 -16.49 -23.39 -1.46
C GLY A 362 -15.39 -24.44 -1.60
N PHE A 363 -14.66 -24.71 -0.52
CA PHE A 363 -13.55 -25.67 -0.50
C PHE A 363 -13.98 -27.12 -0.79
N ARG A 364 -15.27 -27.44 -0.68
CA ARG A 364 -15.84 -28.73 -1.11
C ARG A 364 -16.07 -28.83 -2.62
N GLU A 365 -16.25 -27.70 -3.29
CA GLU A 365 -16.58 -27.68 -4.71
C GLU A 365 -15.35 -27.97 -5.57
N THR A 366 -15.54 -28.75 -6.64
CA THR A 366 -14.45 -29.24 -7.49
C THR A 366 -14.24 -28.43 -8.77
N ASN A 367 -15.13 -27.48 -9.05
CA ASN A 367 -15.12 -26.66 -10.26
C ASN A 367 -14.74 -25.22 -9.93
N ALA A 368 -13.73 -24.69 -10.60
CA ALA A 368 -13.38 -23.27 -10.51
C ALA A 368 -14.46 -22.42 -11.20
N THR A 369 -14.98 -21.42 -10.51
CA THR A 369 -15.77 -20.33 -11.10
C THR A 369 -14.81 -19.38 -11.83
N ARG A 370 -15.10 -19.04 -13.10
CA ARG A 370 -14.24 -18.17 -13.94
C ARG A 370 -14.39 -16.68 -13.62
N GLU A 371 -15.48 -16.28 -12.98
CA GLU A 371 -15.69 -14.90 -12.54
C GLU A 371 -15.16 -14.76 -11.12
N LEU A 372 -14.02 -14.07 -10.97
CA LEU A 372 -13.55 -13.62 -9.66
C LEU A 372 -14.51 -12.54 -9.17
N LEU A 373 -15.31 -12.86 -8.15
CA LEU A 373 -16.01 -11.86 -7.37
C LEU A 373 -15.02 -10.86 -6.76
N ASP A 374 -15.51 -9.65 -6.54
CA ASP A 374 -14.73 -8.55 -5.99
C ASP A 374 -14.05 -8.95 -4.66
N PHE A 375 -12.72 -9.13 -4.69
CA PHE A 375 -11.92 -9.60 -3.55
C PHE A 375 -12.07 -8.71 -2.30
N ARG A 376 -12.47 -7.43 -2.49
CA ARG A 376 -12.75 -6.49 -1.39
C ARG A 376 -13.87 -7.00 -0.48
N CYS A 377 -14.84 -7.73 -1.04
CA CYS A 377 -15.91 -8.34 -0.27
C CYS A 377 -15.43 -9.48 0.64
N ALA A 378 -14.25 -10.05 0.40
CA ALA A 378 -13.61 -11.06 1.23
C ALA A 378 -12.61 -10.47 2.25
N TRP A 379 -12.59 -9.13 2.43
CA TRP A 379 -11.72 -8.49 3.41
C TRP A 379 -12.14 -8.82 4.85
N PRO A 380 -11.22 -9.08 5.78
CA PRO A 380 -11.60 -9.29 7.18
C PRO A 380 -12.27 -8.05 7.78
N HIS A 381 -13.23 -8.22 8.70
CA HIS A 381 -14.03 -7.12 9.30
C HIS A 381 -15.01 -6.36 8.39
N PHE A 382 -15.18 -6.72 7.11
CA PHE A 382 -16.18 -6.07 6.23
C PHE A 382 -17.56 -5.98 6.89
N SER A 383 -18.07 -7.09 7.42
CA SER A 383 -19.40 -7.17 8.04
C SER A 383 -19.51 -6.28 9.27
N GLU A 384 -18.46 -6.23 10.10
CA GLU A 384 -18.39 -5.38 11.28
C GLU A 384 -18.37 -3.89 10.90
N ASN A 385 -17.53 -3.51 9.93
CA ASN A 385 -17.41 -2.14 9.44
C ASN A 385 -18.73 -1.66 8.82
N LEU A 386 -19.35 -2.50 7.98
CA LEU A 386 -20.64 -2.24 7.38
C LEU A 386 -21.73 -2.06 8.44
N GLN A 387 -21.83 -2.98 9.40
CA GLN A 387 -22.82 -2.90 10.48
C GLN A 387 -22.63 -1.67 11.36
N ARG A 388 -21.38 -1.29 11.66
CA ARG A 388 -21.06 -0.08 12.40
C ARG A 388 -21.47 1.18 11.64
N ALA A 389 -21.13 1.28 10.35
CA ALA A 389 -21.54 2.42 9.52
C ALA A 389 -23.08 2.54 9.43
N LEU A 390 -23.78 1.41 9.33
CA LEU A 390 -25.25 1.34 9.36
C LEU A 390 -25.83 1.86 10.68
N ASN A 391 -25.27 1.42 11.80
CA ASN A 391 -25.72 1.84 13.13
C ASN A 391 -25.49 3.33 13.34
N ASN A 392 -24.30 3.83 12.98
CA ASN A 392 -23.98 5.26 13.05
C ASN A 392 -24.98 6.11 12.24
N LEU A 393 -25.30 5.70 11.01
CA LEU A 393 -26.26 6.44 10.18
C LEU A 393 -27.69 6.40 10.75
N LYS A 394 -28.12 5.26 11.32
CA LYS A 394 -29.41 5.15 12.01
C LYS A 394 -29.47 6.06 13.24
N GLU A 395 -28.40 6.08 14.03
CA GLU A 395 -28.27 6.95 15.19
C GLU A 395 -28.29 8.43 14.79
N ALA A 396 -27.59 8.81 13.73
CA ALA A 396 -27.62 10.17 13.17
C ALA A 396 -29.04 10.58 12.75
N ASN A 397 -29.75 9.74 11.97
CA ASN A 397 -31.13 10.02 11.55
C ASN A 397 -32.06 10.19 12.77
N LEU A 398 -31.93 9.32 13.77
CA LEU A 398 -32.73 9.40 14.99
C LEU A 398 -32.41 10.67 15.79
N PHE A 399 -31.13 11.03 15.93
CA PHE A 399 -30.71 12.26 16.59
C PHE A 399 -31.31 13.50 15.92
N PHE A 400 -31.19 13.65 14.60
CA PHE A 400 -31.73 14.80 13.87
C PHE A 400 -33.26 14.86 13.90
N SER A 401 -33.94 13.71 13.91
CA SER A 401 -35.39 13.66 14.12
C SER A 401 -35.83 14.23 15.48
N ARG A 402 -34.98 14.11 16.52
CA ARG A 402 -35.23 14.64 17.86
C ARG A 402 -34.94 16.14 17.94
N LEU A 403 -33.88 16.61 17.27
CA LEU A 403 -33.53 18.04 17.23
C LEU A 403 -34.68 18.91 16.72
N ARG A 404 -35.45 18.41 15.75
CA ARG A 404 -36.62 19.12 15.19
C ARG A 404 -37.66 19.52 16.24
N ASN A 405 -37.74 18.79 17.35
CA ASN A 405 -38.70 19.05 18.41
C ASN A 405 -38.16 19.99 19.50
N GLN A 406 -36.94 20.51 19.34
CA GLN A 406 -36.30 21.40 20.31
C GLN A 406 -36.50 22.87 19.92
N ALA A 407 -37.25 23.61 20.74
CA ALA A 407 -37.66 24.98 20.42
C ALA A 407 -36.51 26.00 20.33
N HIS A 408 -35.37 25.74 20.98
CA HIS A 408 -34.20 26.61 20.96
C HIS A 408 -33.32 26.42 19.71
N LEU A 409 -33.58 25.38 18.91
CA LEU A 409 -32.82 25.09 17.70
C LEU A 409 -33.53 25.65 16.47
N LYS A 410 -32.75 26.26 15.59
CA LYS A 410 -33.21 26.68 14.28
C LYS A 410 -32.78 25.68 13.21
N GLU A 411 -33.75 25.11 12.53
CA GLU A 411 -33.52 24.26 11.36
C GLU A 411 -33.12 25.12 10.15
N LEU A 412 -31.92 24.89 9.61
CA LEU A 412 -31.41 25.59 8.43
C LEU A 412 -31.65 24.80 7.16
N ILE A 413 -31.49 23.47 7.23
CA ILE A 413 -31.76 22.54 6.14
C ILE A 413 -32.56 21.37 6.71
N PRO A 414 -33.71 21.03 6.11
CA PRO A 414 -34.62 20.00 6.64
C PRO A 414 -33.92 18.71 7.05
N ASN A 415 -34.08 18.35 8.32
CA ASN A 415 -33.52 17.18 9.00
C ASN A 415 -32.00 16.99 8.85
N SER A 416 -31.26 18.01 8.42
CA SER A 416 -29.85 17.84 8.03
C SER A 416 -28.91 18.89 8.64
N LEU A 417 -29.40 20.08 8.97
CA LEU A 417 -28.58 21.14 9.56
C LEU A 417 -29.40 21.95 10.57
N PHE A 418 -28.94 21.98 11.82
CA PHE A 418 -29.50 22.79 12.89
C PHE A 418 -28.42 23.73 13.46
N ILE A 419 -28.85 24.91 13.90
CA ILE A 419 -28.01 25.88 14.61
C ILE A 419 -28.65 26.27 15.93
N GLU A 420 -27.83 26.33 16.97
CA GLU A 420 -28.12 26.93 18.26
C GLU A 420 -27.30 28.21 18.38
N SER A 421 -27.96 29.37 18.32
CA SER A 421 -27.33 30.68 18.41
C SER A 421 -27.51 31.27 19.81
N SER A 422 -26.49 31.95 20.33
CA SER A 422 -26.64 32.82 21.50
C SER A 422 -27.46 34.06 21.10
N GLU A 423 -28.66 34.21 21.67
CA GLU A 423 -29.69 35.17 21.23
C GLU A 423 -29.21 36.62 21.07
N ASN A 424 -29.60 37.25 19.95
CA ASN A 424 -29.92 38.67 19.82
C ASN A 424 -30.52 38.92 18.42
N GLU A 425 -31.81 39.23 18.30
CA GLU A 425 -32.42 39.62 17.01
C GLU A 425 -32.15 41.11 16.73
N THR A 426 -31.23 41.41 15.79
CA THR A 426 -31.19 42.60 14.91
C THR A 426 -29.89 42.62 14.06
N ASP A 427 -30.09 42.85 12.76
CA ASP A 427 -29.19 43.22 11.64
C ASP A 427 -27.90 42.45 11.24
N GLN A 428 -27.80 42.33 9.90
CA GLN A 428 -26.78 41.83 8.95
C GLN A 428 -26.29 40.37 9.10
N LYS A 429 -26.99 39.47 8.39
CA LYS A 429 -26.50 38.12 8.05
C LYS A 429 -25.35 38.20 7.03
N ASN A 430 -24.36 37.30 7.12
CA ASN A 430 -23.20 37.22 6.23
C ASN A 430 -23.38 36.20 5.10
N ASP A 431 -24.55 36.18 4.46
CA ASP A 431 -24.94 35.19 3.46
C ASP A 431 -23.98 35.10 2.24
N ARG A 432 -23.22 36.17 2.00
CA ARG A 432 -22.25 36.31 0.90
C ARG A 432 -20.78 36.17 1.31
N ALA A 433 -20.48 35.82 2.56
CA ALA A 433 -19.09 35.62 2.96
C ALA A 433 -18.43 34.50 2.13
N SER A 434 -17.22 34.76 1.67
CA SER A 434 -16.36 33.78 1.00
C SER A 434 -15.20 33.38 1.89
N LYS A 435 -14.54 34.35 2.52
CA LYS A 435 -13.40 34.14 3.42
C LYS A 435 -13.68 34.77 4.78
N VAL A 436 -13.45 34.01 5.84
CA VAL A 436 -13.78 34.40 7.23
C VAL A 436 -12.65 34.05 8.19
N LEU A 437 -12.59 34.75 9.32
CA LEU A 437 -11.70 34.43 10.43
C LEU A 437 -12.53 33.79 11.55
N LEU A 438 -12.18 32.57 11.97
CA LEU A 438 -12.97 31.77 12.91
C LEU A 438 -12.12 31.30 14.11
N ASP A 439 -12.79 31.13 15.26
CA ASP A 439 -12.43 30.09 16.22
C ASP A 439 -13.44 28.97 16.08
N TYR A 440 -13.01 27.71 16.20
CA TYR A 440 -13.96 26.62 16.20
C TYR A 440 -13.45 25.35 16.88
N VAL A 441 -14.37 24.55 17.38
CA VAL A 441 -14.14 23.18 17.86
C VAL A 441 -15.13 22.25 17.17
N VAL A 442 -14.64 21.17 16.55
CA VAL A 442 -15.48 20.13 15.95
C VAL A 442 -15.41 18.87 16.79
N TYR A 443 -16.56 18.25 17.05
CA TYR A 443 -16.71 17.04 17.84
C TYR A 443 -17.39 15.93 17.05
N ASN A 444 -17.13 14.69 17.46
CA ASN A 444 -17.91 13.53 17.05
C ASN A 444 -19.19 13.38 17.91
N PRO A 445 -20.06 12.39 17.64
CA PRO A 445 -21.28 12.14 18.43
C PRO A 445 -21.07 11.86 19.91
N LYS A 446 -19.84 11.51 20.32
CA LYS A 446 -19.47 11.26 21.72
C LYS A 446 -18.91 12.51 22.41
N GLU A 447 -18.97 13.66 21.75
CA GLU A 447 -18.36 14.92 22.17
C GLU A 447 -16.83 14.84 22.31
N GLU A 448 -16.18 13.89 21.65
CA GLU A 448 -14.71 13.85 21.55
C GLU A 448 -14.25 14.89 20.53
N VAL A 449 -13.28 15.72 20.91
CA VAL A 449 -12.74 16.78 20.06
C VAL A 449 -12.00 16.15 18.87
N LEU A 450 -12.50 16.40 17.67
CA LEU A 450 -11.85 16.05 16.40
C LEU A 450 -10.86 17.14 15.97
N ARG A 451 -11.19 18.41 16.20
CA ARG A 451 -10.31 19.55 15.93
C ARG A 451 -10.68 20.77 16.74
N GLU A 452 -9.69 21.50 17.24
CA GLU A 452 -9.86 22.82 17.86
C GLU A 452 -8.89 23.81 17.21
N VAL A 453 -9.39 24.98 16.81
CA VAL A 453 -8.58 26.04 16.20
C VAL A 453 -9.00 27.42 16.71
N LYS A 454 -8.03 28.33 16.83
CA LYS A 454 -8.24 29.73 17.17
C LYS A 454 -7.64 30.66 16.11
N GLY A 455 -8.46 31.58 15.59
CA GLY A 455 -8.05 32.62 14.65
C GLY A 455 -7.60 32.11 13.28
N GLU A 456 -8.24 31.08 12.74
CA GLU A 456 -7.92 30.55 11.40
C GLU A 456 -8.71 31.28 10.31
N ALA A 457 -8.02 31.68 9.25
CA ALA A 457 -8.66 32.22 8.06
C ALA A 457 -9.15 31.05 7.20
N VAL A 458 -10.45 30.96 6.98
CA VAL A 458 -11.13 29.84 6.32
C VAL A 458 -11.82 30.35 5.07
N LEU A 459 -11.54 29.71 3.94
CA LEU A 459 -12.32 29.88 2.72
C LEU A 459 -13.53 28.92 2.77
N LEU A 460 -14.74 29.47 2.81
CA LEU A 460 -15.97 28.69 3.01
C LEU A 460 -16.27 27.72 1.84
N SER A 461 -15.67 27.94 0.66
CA SER A 461 -15.71 27.02 -0.48
C SER A 461 -15.05 25.68 -0.18
N ASP A 462 -14.07 25.67 0.71
CA ASP A 462 -13.20 24.54 1.00
C ASP A 462 -13.74 23.71 2.19
N THR A 463 -14.84 24.17 2.79
CA THR A 463 -15.50 23.50 3.92
C THR A 463 -16.67 22.63 3.49
N ILE A 464 -17.02 21.63 4.32
CA ILE A 464 -18.20 20.78 4.12
C ILE A 464 -19.47 21.64 4.04
N PRO A 465 -20.46 21.25 3.21
CA PRO A 465 -21.65 22.08 2.96
C PRO A 465 -22.37 22.52 4.23
N GLY A 466 -22.53 21.64 5.22
CA GLY A 466 -23.22 21.96 6.46
C GLY A 466 -22.52 23.05 7.28
N PHE A 467 -21.18 23.01 7.35
CA PHE A 467 -20.39 24.01 8.07
C PHE A 467 -20.45 25.37 7.36
N SER A 468 -20.21 25.37 6.03
CA SER A 468 -20.27 26.57 5.20
C SER A 468 -21.61 27.31 5.34
N GLN A 469 -22.72 26.57 5.27
CA GLN A 469 -24.05 27.16 5.44
C GLN A 469 -24.33 27.63 6.85
N GLY A 470 -23.91 26.87 7.87
CA GLY A 470 -24.05 27.26 9.26
C GLY A 470 -23.36 28.60 9.54
N VAL A 471 -22.10 28.73 9.14
CA VAL A 471 -21.30 29.97 9.32
C VAL A 471 -21.91 31.15 8.57
N ARG A 472 -22.48 30.95 7.38
CA ARG A 472 -23.15 32.02 6.62
C ARG A 472 -24.41 32.57 7.30
N GLN A 473 -25.00 31.80 8.22
CA GLN A 473 -26.11 32.28 9.03
C GLN A 473 -25.67 33.05 10.27
N MET A 474 -24.38 32.99 10.62
CA MET A 474 -23.81 33.66 11.78
C MET A 474 -23.47 35.12 11.51
N ARG A 475 -23.39 35.89 12.59
CA ARG A 475 -22.94 37.27 12.63
C ARG A 475 -21.51 37.38 13.14
N VAL A 476 -20.85 38.47 12.78
CA VAL A 476 -19.52 38.77 13.33
C VAL A 476 -19.63 38.99 14.84
N GLY A 477 -18.80 38.29 15.59
CA GLY A 477 -18.81 38.22 17.06
C GLY A 477 -19.70 37.10 17.63
N GLU A 478 -20.56 36.47 16.82
CA GLU A 478 -21.48 35.43 17.29
C GLU A 478 -20.73 34.13 17.59
N THR A 479 -21.13 33.47 18.68
CA THR A 479 -20.81 32.06 18.93
C THR A 479 -22.07 31.23 18.79
N ALA A 480 -21.99 30.18 17.98
CA ALA A 480 -23.09 29.27 17.69
C ALA A 480 -22.61 27.81 17.68
N ARG A 481 -23.53 26.91 18.02
CA ARG A 481 -23.33 25.47 17.89
C ARG A 481 -24.07 24.95 16.68
N LEU A 482 -23.36 24.27 15.78
CA LEU A 482 -23.87 23.67 14.56
C LEU A 482 -24.01 22.16 14.75
N TYR A 483 -25.14 21.61 14.35
CA TYR A 483 -25.37 20.16 14.26
C TYR A 483 -25.47 19.78 12.78
N ILE A 484 -24.51 19.02 12.28
CA ILE A 484 -24.33 18.74 10.86
C ILE A 484 -24.54 17.24 10.58
N HIS A 485 -25.59 16.90 9.85
CA HIS A 485 -25.90 15.52 9.49
C HIS A 485 -24.85 14.96 8.50
N PRO A 486 -24.55 13.64 8.52
CA PRO A 486 -23.55 13.04 7.61
C PRO A 486 -23.80 13.34 6.13
N SER A 487 -25.05 13.54 5.71
CA SER A 487 -25.39 13.94 4.33
C SER A 487 -24.87 15.32 3.91
N LEU A 488 -24.54 16.19 4.88
CA LEU A 488 -23.94 17.51 4.67
C LEU A 488 -22.49 17.60 5.19
N ALA A 489 -21.94 16.46 5.61
CA ALA A 489 -20.56 16.27 6.04
C ALA A 489 -19.88 15.19 5.15
N TYR A 490 -19.25 14.19 5.77
CA TYR A 490 -18.46 13.17 5.07
C TYR A 490 -19.25 11.94 4.61
N GLY A 491 -20.46 11.71 5.13
CA GLY A 491 -21.31 10.59 4.72
C GLY A 491 -20.78 9.22 5.13
N VAL A 492 -21.01 8.21 4.28
CA VAL A 492 -20.49 6.84 4.45
C VAL A 492 -19.27 6.54 3.57
N GLU A 493 -18.93 7.47 2.68
CA GLU A 493 -17.83 7.39 1.72
C GLU A 493 -16.62 8.17 2.27
N THR A 494 -16.19 7.78 3.47
CA THR A 494 -15.11 8.42 4.22
C THR A 494 -14.18 7.37 4.82
N VAL A 495 -12.90 7.72 4.93
CA VAL A 495 -11.88 6.88 5.57
C VAL A 495 -11.89 7.02 7.09
N SER A 496 -12.44 8.12 7.60
CA SER A 496 -12.71 8.33 9.02
C SER A 496 -13.91 7.50 9.51
N GLU A 497 -14.47 7.85 10.66
CA GLU A 497 -15.67 7.20 11.14
C GLU A 497 -16.88 7.46 10.21
N GLN A 498 -17.40 6.38 9.62
CA GLN A 498 -18.48 6.43 8.63
C GLN A 498 -19.84 6.66 9.28
N GLY A 499 -20.68 7.44 8.59
CA GLY A 499 -22.10 7.61 8.91
C GLY A 499 -22.38 8.42 10.17
N ILE A 500 -21.39 9.08 10.77
CA ILE A 500 -21.60 9.94 11.96
C ILE A 500 -22.00 11.37 11.58
N TYR A 501 -22.72 12.02 12.49
CA TYR A 501 -22.92 13.45 12.46
C TYR A 501 -21.77 14.18 13.17
N LEU A 502 -21.64 15.47 12.87
CA LEU A 502 -20.65 16.36 13.51
C LEU A 502 -21.37 17.43 14.33
N ILE A 503 -20.73 17.82 15.43
CA ILE A 503 -21.11 19.00 16.22
C ILE A 503 -19.98 20.01 16.06
N ALA A 504 -20.27 21.28 15.82
CA ALA A 504 -19.25 22.31 15.74
C ALA A 504 -19.62 23.56 16.55
N ASP A 505 -18.79 23.91 17.51
CA ASP A 505 -18.85 25.21 18.20
C ASP A 505 -18.02 26.19 17.40
N VAL A 506 -18.63 27.28 16.93
CA VAL A 506 -17.98 28.25 16.04
C VAL A 506 -18.15 29.65 16.58
N THR A 507 -17.07 30.42 16.60
CA THR A 507 -17.08 31.87 16.83
C THR A 507 -16.62 32.58 15.56
N LEU A 508 -17.51 33.36 14.94
CA LEU A 508 -17.18 34.13 13.74
C LEU A 508 -16.52 35.45 14.12
N ARG A 509 -15.20 35.56 13.99
CA ARG A 509 -14.46 36.78 14.41
C ARG A 509 -14.55 37.92 13.41
N LYS A 510 -14.47 37.60 12.11
CA LYS A 510 -14.40 38.60 11.04
C LYS A 510 -14.78 37.98 9.70
N VAL A 511 -15.35 38.79 8.80
CA VAL A 511 -15.45 38.49 7.37
C VAL A 511 -14.31 39.23 6.65
N GLU A 512 -13.48 38.49 5.93
CA GLU A 512 -12.35 39.06 5.19
C GLU A 512 -12.76 39.43 3.74
N GLU A 513 -13.55 38.57 3.10
CA GLU A 513 -13.94 38.75 1.70
C GLU A 513 -15.41 38.33 1.45
N PHE A 514 -16.03 39.01 0.48
CA PHE A 514 -17.36 38.68 -0.05
C PHE A 514 -17.23 38.35 -1.54
N LEU A 515 -17.48 37.09 -1.94
CA LEU A 515 -17.57 36.68 -3.34
C LEU A 515 -18.99 36.19 -3.64
N LYS A 516 -19.48 36.54 -4.84
CA LYS A 516 -20.90 36.36 -5.20
C LYS A 516 -21.32 34.90 -5.38
N ASP A 517 -20.39 33.97 -5.64
CA ASP A 517 -20.71 32.60 -6.09
C ASP A 517 -19.79 31.48 -5.54
N SER A 518 -19.12 31.66 -4.40
CA SER A 518 -18.03 30.74 -4.00
C SER A 518 -18.37 29.59 -3.05
N ALA A 519 -19.58 29.48 -2.46
CA ALA A 519 -19.84 28.42 -1.46
C ALA A 519 -20.39 27.12 -2.04
N PRO A 520 -20.18 25.98 -1.34
CA PRO A 520 -20.78 24.72 -1.71
C PRO A 520 -22.31 24.83 -1.67
N LEU A 521 -22.97 24.38 -2.74
CA LEU A 521 -24.42 24.19 -2.73
C LEU A 521 -24.79 23.19 -1.62
N PRO A 522 -25.79 23.50 -0.78
CA PRO A 522 -26.14 22.64 0.34
C PRO A 522 -27.08 21.53 -0.09
N ILE A 523 -26.59 20.68 -0.99
CA ILE A 523 -27.33 19.52 -1.48
C ILE A 523 -26.96 18.32 -0.59
N PRO A 524 -27.88 17.81 0.25
CA PRO A 524 -27.61 16.63 1.04
C PRO A 524 -27.30 15.43 0.14
N LYS A 525 -26.23 14.70 0.45
CA LYS A 525 -25.93 13.41 -0.18
C LYS A 525 -27.09 12.44 0.07
N ASN A 526 -27.48 11.68 -0.95
CA ASN A 526 -28.47 10.63 -0.77
C ASN A 526 -27.84 9.43 -0.07
N LEU A 527 -28.14 9.23 1.21
CA LEU A 527 -27.66 8.10 2.01
C LEU A 527 -28.72 7.01 2.22
N SER A 528 -29.92 7.14 1.63
CA SER A 528 -31.03 6.21 1.90
C SER A 528 -30.77 4.81 1.35
N TYR A 529 -30.05 4.71 0.22
CA TYR A 529 -29.65 3.42 -0.37
C TYR A 529 -28.86 2.55 0.61
N PHE A 530 -28.09 3.18 1.51
CA PHE A 530 -27.28 2.47 2.49
C PHE A 530 -28.13 1.83 3.59
N LEU A 531 -29.34 2.33 3.81
CA LEU A 531 -30.30 1.80 4.79
C LEU A 531 -31.28 0.79 4.18
N ASP A 532 -31.22 0.57 2.87
CA ASP A 532 -32.08 -0.36 2.16
C ASP A 532 -31.73 -1.81 2.54
N PRO A 533 -32.67 -2.58 3.12
CA PRO A 533 -32.45 -3.99 3.44
C PRO A 533 -32.05 -4.85 2.24
N ASP A 534 -32.53 -4.50 1.03
CA ASP A 534 -32.20 -5.25 -0.19
C ASP A 534 -30.74 -5.00 -0.57
N TRP A 535 -30.26 -3.76 -0.47
CA TRP A 535 -28.87 -3.43 -0.73
C TRP A 535 -27.91 -4.11 0.26
N LEU A 536 -28.28 -4.15 1.55
CA LEU A 536 -27.52 -4.85 2.57
C LEU A 536 -27.47 -6.36 2.29
N SER A 537 -28.61 -6.97 2.00
CA SER A 537 -28.72 -8.40 1.69
C SER A 537 -27.89 -8.78 0.46
N GLN A 538 -27.93 -7.96 -0.59
CA GLN A 538 -27.10 -8.14 -1.78
C GLN A 538 -25.60 -8.01 -1.48
N SER A 539 -25.21 -7.09 -0.60
CA SER A 539 -23.81 -6.90 -0.21
C SER A 539 -23.29 -8.08 0.62
N MET A 540 -24.10 -8.60 1.54
CA MET A 540 -23.77 -9.79 2.32
C MET A 540 -23.71 -11.05 1.45
N GLU A 541 -24.61 -11.22 0.48
CA GLU A 541 -24.54 -12.36 -0.45
C GLU A 541 -23.30 -12.28 -1.34
N LYS A 542 -22.91 -11.09 -1.82
CA LYS A 542 -21.64 -10.91 -2.55
C LYS A 542 -20.42 -11.33 -1.72
N ARG A 543 -20.39 -10.99 -0.42
CA ARG A 543 -19.35 -11.45 0.50
C ARG A 543 -19.36 -12.97 0.66
N ARG A 544 -20.53 -13.56 0.90
CA ARG A 544 -20.67 -15.03 1.04
C ARG A 544 -20.15 -15.75 -0.20
N LEU A 545 -20.52 -15.28 -1.39
CA LEU A 545 -20.04 -15.84 -2.65
C LEU A 545 -18.52 -15.61 -2.84
N ALA A 546 -17.98 -14.45 -2.47
CA ALA A 546 -16.54 -14.20 -2.55
C ALA A 546 -15.73 -15.14 -1.63
N MET A 547 -16.20 -15.38 -0.40
CA MET A 547 -15.59 -16.36 0.52
C MET A 547 -15.68 -17.79 -0.03
N LYS A 548 -16.80 -18.13 -0.65
CA LYS A 548 -16.98 -19.42 -1.32
C LYS A 548 -16.00 -19.59 -2.48
N ASP A 549 -15.84 -18.59 -3.33
CA ASP A 549 -14.89 -18.63 -4.43
C ASP A 549 -13.45 -18.72 -3.94
N ARG A 550 -13.10 -18.04 -2.84
CA ARG A 550 -11.79 -18.19 -2.19
C ARG A 550 -11.52 -19.63 -1.76
N GLY A 551 -12.50 -20.30 -1.15
CA GLY A 551 -12.39 -21.71 -0.78
C GLY A 551 -12.14 -22.62 -1.98
N LYS A 552 -12.86 -22.41 -3.10
CA LYS A 552 -12.67 -23.17 -4.34
C LYS A 552 -11.28 -22.99 -4.92
N GLU A 553 -10.83 -21.75 -4.99
CA GLU A 553 -9.55 -21.37 -5.56
C GLU A 553 -8.40 -22.08 -4.83
N LEU A 554 -8.46 -22.11 -3.50
CA LEU A 554 -7.46 -22.80 -2.67
C LEU A 554 -7.53 -24.32 -2.82
N ARG A 555 -8.73 -24.92 -2.92
CA ARG A 555 -8.85 -26.35 -3.22
C ARG A 555 -8.19 -26.68 -4.56
N CYS A 556 -8.47 -25.90 -5.60
CA CYS A 556 -7.86 -26.07 -6.92
C CYS A 556 -6.33 -25.93 -6.87
N PHE A 557 -5.83 -24.95 -6.13
CA PHE A 557 -4.39 -24.75 -5.95
C PHE A 557 -3.71 -25.94 -5.26
N PHE A 558 -4.26 -26.39 -4.13
CA PHE A 558 -3.66 -27.50 -3.37
C PHE A 558 -3.81 -28.85 -4.06
N LYS A 559 -4.86 -29.06 -4.86
CA LYS A 559 -5.07 -30.29 -5.63
C LYS A 559 -3.92 -30.61 -6.60
N LYS A 560 -3.11 -29.61 -6.97
CA LYS A 560 -1.91 -29.80 -7.79
C LYS A 560 -0.82 -30.65 -7.11
N SER A 561 -0.81 -30.73 -5.77
CA SER A 561 0.19 -31.52 -5.05
C SER A 561 -0.26 -32.96 -4.83
N PRO A 562 0.53 -33.97 -5.23
CA PRO A 562 0.25 -35.37 -4.87
C PRO A 562 0.41 -35.64 -3.36
N LEU A 563 1.10 -34.75 -2.64
CA LEU A 563 1.34 -34.85 -1.20
C LEU A 563 0.09 -34.54 -0.38
N LEU A 564 -0.98 -34.03 -0.98
CA LEU A 564 -2.17 -33.57 -0.27
C LEU A 564 -3.41 -34.43 -0.60
N ASN A 565 -4.32 -34.55 0.36
CA ASN A 565 -5.65 -35.11 0.19
C ASN A 565 -6.68 -34.05 0.57
N MET A 566 -7.46 -33.59 -0.41
CA MET A 566 -8.39 -32.48 -0.20
C MET A 566 -9.54 -32.85 0.73
N GLU A 567 -9.99 -34.11 0.74
CA GLU A 567 -11.05 -34.59 1.63
C GLU A 567 -10.57 -34.62 3.08
N GLU A 568 -9.32 -35.03 3.31
CA GLU A 568 -8.72 -35.05 4.63
C GLU A 568 -8.49 -33.64 5.17
N ILE A 569 -7.98 -32.72 4.33
CA ILE A 569 -7.83 -31.31 4.68
C ILE A 569 -9.19 -30.72 5.08
N GLU A 570 -10.21 -30.93 4.26
CA GLU A 570 -11.56 -30.44 4.54
C GLU A 570 -12.13 -31.00 5.86
N SER A 571 -11.99 -32.31 6.08
CA SER A 571 -12.41 -32.99 7.31
C SER A 571 -11.75 -32.37 8.55
N GLN A 572 -10.44 -32.18 8.49
CA GLN A 572 -9.67 -31.57 9.57
C GLN A 572 -10.02 -30.10 9.78
N MET A 573 -10.23 -29.33 8.72
CA MET A 573 -10.65 -27.93 8.84
C MET A 573 -11.98 -27.81 9.60
N ARG A 574 -12.95 -28.70 9.32
CA ARG A 574 -14.24 -28.71 10.04
C ARG A 574 -14.07 -29.02 11.51
N MET A 575 -13.22 -30.00 11.85
CA MET A 575 -12.90 -30.31 13.24
C MET A 575 -12.30 -29.09 13.94
N HIS A 576 -11.32 -28.44 13.31
CA HIS A 576 -10.69 -27.24 13.86
C HIS A 576 -11.67 -26.08 14.04
N LEU A 577 -12.49 -25.77 13.04
CA LEU A 577 -13.46 -24.67 13.10
C LEU A 577 -14.63 -24.95 14.08
N SER A 578 -14.93 -26.22 14.37
CA SER A 578 -15.94 -26.60 15.36
C SER A 578 -15.47 -26.53 16.82
N ASP A 579 -14.16 -26.50 17.07
CA ASP A 579 -13.58 -26.50 18.42
C ASP A 579 -13.03 -25.11 18.78
N VAL A 580 -13.92 -24.22 19.22
CA VAL A 580 -13.63 -22.83 19.61
C VAL A 580 -12.62 -22.74 20.77
N SER A 581 -12.35 -23.84 21.48
CA SER A 581 -11.40 -23.87 22.60
C SER A 581 -9.95 -24.12 22.19
N ARG A 582 -9.70 -24.52 20.93
CA ARG A 582 -8.34 -24.77 20.44
C ARG A 582 -7.71 -23.49 19.92
N GLU A 583 -6.73 -23.00 20.65
CA GLU A 583 -5.73 -22.12 20.05
C GLU A 583 -4.99 -22.89 18.95
N VAL A 584 -5.24 -22.49 17.71
CA VAL A 584 -4.46 -22.93 16.56
C VAL A 584 -3.27 -21.97 16.48
N HIS A 585 -2.03 -22.47 16.53
CA HIS A 585 -0.82 -21.65 16.39
C HIS A 585 0.14 -22.29 15.40
N ILE A 586 0.70 -21.52 14.48
CA ILE A 586 1.69 -22.01 13.50
C ILE A 586 3.10 -21.63 13.97
N THR A 587 3.97 -22.62 14.11
CA THR A 587 5.38 -22.43 14.48
C THR A 587 6.21 -21.93 13.30
N GLU A 588 7.40 -21.37 13.57
CA GLU A 588 8.28 -20.87 12.49
C GLU A 588 8.73 -21.99 11.55
N THR A 589 9.08 -23.16 12.09
CA THR A 589 9.41 -24.35 11.29
C THR A 589 8.24 -24.77 10.40
N GLU A 590 7.00 -24.71 10.92
CA GLU A 590 5.80 -24.99 10.13
C GLU A 590 5.58 -23.95 9.02
N LYS A 591 5.83 -22.66 9.27
CA LYS A 591 5.81 -21.60 8.25
C LYS A 591 6.82 -21.89 7.13
N GLU A 592 8.04 -22.30 7.47
CA GLU A 592 9.07 -22.65 6.47
C GLU A 592 8.66 -23.83 5.60
N LEU A 593 8.11 -24.89 6.20
CA LEU A 593 7.63 -26.07 5.48
C LEU A 593 6.47 -25.72 4.53
N LEU A 594 5.52 -24.90 5.00
CA LEU A 594 4.43 -24.39 4.18
C LEU A 594 4.94 -23.57 3.00
N ASN A 595 5.92 -22.68 3.23
CA ASN A 595 6.51 -21.87 2.15
C ASN A 595 7.15 -22.74 1.06
N ARG A 596 7.87 -23.80 1.45
CA ARG A 596 8.45 -24.77 0.50
C ARG A 596 7.40 -25.53 -0.29
N LEU A 597 6.31 -25.96 0.38
CA LEU A 597 5.18 -26.58 -0.29
C LEU A 597 4.56 -25.62 -1.32
N TYR A 598 4.32 -24.35 -0.94
CA TYR A 598 3.76 -23.34 -1.84
C TYR A 598 4.68 -23.07 -3.03
N TRP A 599 5.97 -22.86 -2.78
CA TRP A 599 6.98 -22.70 -3.83
C TRP A 599 6.97 -23.88 -4.82
N SER A 600 6.94 -25.12 -4.31
CA SER A 600 6.87 -26.31 -5.16
C SER A 600 5.59 -26.36 -6.00
N LEU A 601 4.45 -25.96 -5.42
CA LEU A 601 3.16 -25.90 -6.10
C LEU A 601 3.15 -24.86 -7.23
N TYR A 602 3.93 -23.79 -7.12
CA TYR A 602 4.06 -22.79 -8.18
C TYR A 602 5.00 -23.20 -9.30
N LEU A 603 6.00 -24.04 -9.01
CA LEU A 603 6.88 -24.61 -10.02
C LEU A 603 6.21 -25.72 -10.83
N ILE A 604 5.23 -26.40 -10.25
CA ILE A 604 4.28 -27.23 -11.00
C ILE A 604 3.35 -26.28 -11.78
N ARG A 605 3.88 -25.64 -12.82
CA ARG A 605 3.04 -24.91 -13.77
C ARG A 605 2.20 -25.93 -14.54
N ASP A 606 0.93 -25.59 -14.72
CA ASP A 606 0.04 -26.32 -15.62
C ASP A 606 0.63 -26.22 -17.03
N ASP A 607 0.87 -27.38 -17.67
CA ASP A 607 0.92 -27.48 -19.13
C ASP A 607 -0.43 -27.06 -19.75
#